data_AF-D2W1X7-F1
#
_entry.id   AF-D2W1X7-F1
#
_cell.length_a   1.000
_cell.length_b   1.000
_cell.length_c   1.000
_cell.angle_alpha   90.00
_cell.angle_beta   90.00
_cell.angle_gamma   90.00
#
_symmetry.space_group_name_H-M   'P 1'
#
loop_
_entity.id
_entity.type
_entity.pdbx_description
1 polymer ?
#
loop_
_entity_poly.entity_id
_entity_poly.type
_entity_poly.pdbx_seq_one_letter_code
_entity_poly.pdbx_strand_id
1 'polypeptide(L)'
;MWTSKDYFNSLNEERQLRIIRIDPVCLEHCKGELKNSRQLVLDYILQDRKILESLNDELRNDREIIRLAIKEHYGALKFASAELQNDKSLLQEALLYDTGNYNYASEELKTDKEILEFLIGRDGCYFEYAPESWKNSRDFVVKAIRNSMSNISDFLGYSLKEDRDLILEYVRRIGSIEEIPQEYKQDRDIVLEAVQLDGNNLKYASHSLQQDRELLIIAVRNGLSLRNINESELDREIVYEACRYDTHPLKYVPEEYRDEEEIVQAIAFSENASSFEYVSERLRNNIDFIRKLTRINGYLIQYIPKYLRNDREIALNAIRHGCNYLSEDLQNDKETNSGLFSIRIRRESSKFGIFEALHNRSNVEELKKYSHESLTFNSSLYLSKVSLKTKQFVHKSMIISAVFGTSKAGEDFDGNEFKVFELVGDCSKSFLGADSISVLQYERYC
;
A
#
# COMPACT_ATOMS: atom_id res chain seq x y z
N MET A 1 0.02 2.72 -47.39
CA MET A 1 0.77 3.79 -46.71
C MET A 1 0.49 5.09 -47.44
N TRP A 2 -0.10 6.07 -46.76
CA TRP A 2 -0.18 7.44 -47.25
C TRP A 2 1.14 8.14 -46.86
N THR A 3 1.74 8.90 -47.77
CA THR A 3 3.13 9.36 -47.62
C THR A 3 3.25 10.81 -47.17
N SER A 4 2.17 11.59 -47.22
CA SER A 4 2.09 12.97 -46.71
C SER A 4 0.64 13.45 -46.57
N LYS A 5 0.42 14.51 -45.78
CA LYS A 5 -0.87 15.21 -45.66
C LYS A 5 -1.43 15.68 -47.00
N ASP A 6 -0.56 16.17 -47.89
CA ASP A 6 -0.96 16.62 -49.22
C ASP A 6 -1.40 15.45 -50.11
N TYR A 7 -0.70 14.31 -49.99
CA TYR A 7 -1.10 13.08 -50.69
C TYR A 7 -2.47 12.62 -50.21
N PHE A 8 -2.73 12.55 -48.90
CA PHE A 8 -4.02 12.14 -48.36
C PHE A 8 -5.17 13.05 -48.80
N ASN A 9 -4.96 14.36 -48.78
CA ASN A 9 -5.94 15.36 -49.23
C ASN A 9 -6.23 15.29 -50.74
N SER A 10 -5.32 14.73 -51.55
CA SER A 10 -5.54 14.52 -52.98
C SER A 10 -6.38 13.29 -53.32
N LEU A 11 -6.60 12.39 -52.34
CA LEU A 11 -7.36 11.15 -52.55
C LEU A 11 -8.86 11.42 -52.60
N ASN A 12 -9.59 10.56 -53.30
CA ASN A 12 -11.06 10.57 -53.27
C ASN A 12 -11.58 10.05 -51.92
N GLU A 13 -12.85 10.34 -51.64
CA GLU A 13 -13.51 10.01 -50.38
C GLU A 13 -13.43 8.52 -50.00
N GLU A 14 -13.64 7.64 -50.97
CA GLU A 14 -13.58 6.19 -50.74
C GLU A 14 -12.20 5.73 -50.27
N ARG A 15 -11.12 6.27 -50.85
CA ARG A 15 -9.74 5.96 -50.44
C ARG A 15 -9.40 6.58 -49.10
N GLN A 16 -9.87 7.80 -48.83
CA GLN A 16 -9.71 8.43 -47.51
C GLN A 16 -10.39 7.58 -46.42
N LEU A 17 -11.63 7.12 -46.64
CA LEU A 17 -12.35 6.23 -45.72
C LEU A 17 -11.60 4.92 -45.44
N ARG A 18 -11.04 4.28 -46.48
CA ARG A 18 -10.24 3.06 -46.30
C ARG A 18 -9.00 3.30 -45.46
N ILE A 19 -8.37 4.46 -45.58
CA ILE A 19 -7.20 4.83 -44.78
C ILE A 19 -7.60 5.12 -43.34
N ILE A 20 -8.67 5.89 -43.12
CA ILE A 20 -9.19 6.19 -41.77
C ILE A 20 -9.57 4.90 -41.01
N ARG A 21 -10.13 3.90 -41.71
CA ARG A 21 -10.42 2.57 -41.12
C ARG A 21 -9.20 1.80 -40.63
N ILE A 22 -8.01 2.14 -41.14
CA ILE A 22 -6.75 1.49 -40.75
C ILE A 22 -6.02 2.37 -39.73
N ASP A 23 -6.08 3.70 -39.89
CA ASP A 23 -5.41 4.70 -39.07
C ASP A 23 -6.37 5.86 -38.77
N PRO A 24 -7.13 5.78 -37.66
CA PRO A 24 -8.16 6.75 -37.29
C PRO A 24 -7.65 8.18 -37.09
N VAL A 25 -6.36 8.35 -36.77
CA VAL A 25 -5.73 9.68 -36.59
C VAL A 25 -5.86 10.52 -37.87
N CYS A 26 -5.93 9.88 -39.03
CA CYS A 26 -6.09 10.55 -40.33
C CYS A 26 -7.39 11.37 -40.45
N LEU A 27 -8.40 11.12 -39.60
CA LEU A 27 -9.64 11.89 -39.60
C LEU A 27 -9.39 13.39 -39.38
N GLU A 28 -8.36 13.77 -38.62
CA GLU A 28 -8.02 15.17 -38.37
C GLU A 28 -7.59 15.92 -39.65
N HIS A 29 -7.15 15.18 -40.67
CA HIS A 29 -6.68 15.74 -41.94
C HIS A 29 -7.78 15.85 -42.99
N CYS A 30 -8.93 15.21 -42.78
CA CYS A 30 -10.07 15.31 -43.70
C CYS A 30 -10.55 16.76 -43.84
N LYS A 31 -11.04 17.11 -45.03
CA LYS A 31 -11.73 18.37 -45.32
C LYS A 31 -13.17 18.09 -45.72
N GLY A 32 -14.06 19.06 -45.52
CA GLY A 32 -15.45 18.98 -45.98
C GLY A 32 -16.33 18.00 -45.15
N GLU A 33 -17.28 17.36 -45.82
CA GLU A 33 -18.34 16.55 -45.19
C GLU A 33 -17.81 15.34 -44.41
N LEU A 34 -16.72 14.71 -44.89
CA LEU A 34 -16.10 13.56 -44.23
C LEU A 34 -15.59 13.85 -42.82
N LYS A 35 -15.02 15.04 -42.59
CA LYS A 35 -14.55 15.46 -41.26
C LYS A 35 -15.70 15.61 -40.27
N ASN A 36 -16.87 16.01 -40.78
CA ASN A 36 -18.07 16.24 -39.98
C ASN A 36 -19.02 15.03 -40.01
N SER A 37 -18.56 13.88 -40.48
CA SER A 37 -19.39 12.68 -40.55
C SER A 37 -19.64 12.13 -39.15
N ARG A 38 -20.88 12.29 -38.67
CA ARG A 38 -21.35 11.76 -37.40
C ARG A 38 -20.99 10.28 -37.19
N GLN A 39 -21.21 9.44 -38.21
CA GLN A 39 -20.96 8.00 -38.12
C GLN A 39 -19.48 7.68 -37.95
N LEU A 40 -18.60 8.35 -38.70
CA LEU A 40 -17.16 8.15 -38.54
C LEU A 40 -16.69 8.58 -37.16
N VAL A 41 -17.20 9.70 -36.65
CA VAL A 41 -16.88 10.13 -35.29
C VAL A 41 -17.29 9.06 -34.29
N LEU A 42 -18.52 8.53 -34.35
CA LEU A 42 -18.98 7.47 -33.45
C LEU A 42 -18.11 6.20 -33.51
N ASP A 43 -17.66 5.79 -34.69
CA ASP A 43 -16.85 4.58 -34.87
C ASP A 43 -15.47 4.68 -34.20
N TYR A 44 -14.91 5.90 -34.09
CA TYR A 44 -13.54 6.11 -33.61
C TYR A 44 -13.43 6.92 -32.32
N ILE A 45 -14.52 7.52 -31.82
CA ILE A 45 -14.48 8.39 -30.63
C ILE A 45 -13.93 7.68 -29.40
N LEU A 46 -14.08 6.36 -29.30
CA LEU A 46 -13.57 5.56 -28.18
C LEU A 46 -12.06 5.26 -28.29
N GLN A 47 -11.47 5.37 -29.49
CA GLN A 47 -10.08 4.94 -29.75
C GLN A 47 -9.07 6.09 -29.61
N ASP A 48 -9.46 7.32 -29.99
CA ASP A 48 -8.56 8.47 -29.95
C ASP A 48 -9.27 9.73 -29.46
N ARG A 49 -8.76 10.28 -28.35
CA ARG A 49 -9.22 11.52 -27.73
C ARG A 49 -9.08 12.73 -28.64
N LYS A 50 -8.07 12.76 -29.53
CA LYS A 50 -7.79 13.92 -30.40
C LYS A 50 -8.96 14.26 -31.33
N ILE A 51 -9.80 13.27 -31.64
CA ILE A 51 -11.00 13.47 -32.46
C ILE A 51 -11.91 14.54 -31.83
N LEU A 52 -11.99 14.60 -30.49
CA LEU A 52 -12.81 15.58 -29.76
C LEU A 52 -12.38 17.03 -30.01
N GLU A 53 -11.08 17.28 -30.17
CA GLU A 53 -10.54 18.61 -30.46
C GLU A 53 -10.98 19.10 -31.84
N SER A 54 -11.21 18.16 -32.77
CA SER A 54 -11.50 18.42 -34.17
C SER A 54 -12.99 18.59 -34.50
N LEU A 55 -13.88 18.32 -33.54
CA LEU A 55 -15.34 18.40 -33.73
C LEU A 55 -15.79 19.82 -34.07
N ASN A 56 -16.75 19.92 -35.00
CA ASN A 56 -17.46 21.16 -35.30
C ASN A 56 -18.59 21.40 -34.26
N ASP A 57 -19.20 22.58 -34.29
CA ASP A 57 -20.21 22.96 -33.29
C ASP A 57 -21.45 22.04 -33.29
N GLU A 58 -21.86 21.52 -34.45
CA GLU A 58 -22.98 20.57 -34.55
C GLU A 58 -22.68 19.26 -33.82
N LEU A 59 -21.50 18.66 -34.04
CA LEU A 59 -21.08 17.43 -33.39
C LEU A 59 -20.75 17.64 -31.92
N ARG A 60 -20.28 18.82 -31.53
CA ARG A 60 -20.12 19.20 -30.11
C ARG A 60 -21.45 19.35 -29.39
N ASN A 61 -22.54 19.60 -30.11
CA ASN A 61 -23.90 19.59 -29.57
C ASN A 61 -24.59 18.22 -29.71
N ASP A 62 -23.92 17.20 -30.25
CA ASP A 62 -24.45 15.84 -30.31
C ASP A 62 -24.25 15.13 -28.98
N ARG A 63 -25.35 14.99 -28.23
CA ARG A 63 -25.37 14.36 -26.92
C ARG A 63 -24.85 12.92 -26.93
N GLU A 64 -25.08 12.14 -27.99
CA GLU A 64 -24.64 10.75 -28.05
C GLU A 64 -23.12 10.67 -28.21
N ILE A 65 -22.54 11.51 -29.07
CA ILE A 65 -21.09 11.59 -29.28
C ILE A 65 -20.39 11.96 -27.96
N ILE A 66 -20.84 13.03 -27.31
CA ILE A 66 -20.24 13.48 -26.04
C ILE A 66 -20.42 12.43 -24.94
N ARG A 67 -21.60 11.80 -24.85
CA ARG A 67 -21.85 10.74 -23.87
C ARG A 67 -20.93 9.54 -24.07
N LEU A 68 -20.69 9.11 -25.31
CA LEU A 68 -19.75 8.01 -25.59
C LEU A 68 -18.32 8.41 -25.25
N ALA A 69 -17.92 9.63 -25.59
CA ALA A 69 -16.60 10.16 -25.25
C ALA A 69 -16.35 10.20 -23.75
N ILE A 70 -17.36 10.57 -22.95
CA ILE A 70 -17.30 10.60 -21.48
C ILE A 70 -16.92 9.24 -20.87
N LYS A 71 -17.32 8.13 -21.49
CA LYS A 71 -17.09 6.79 -20.95
C LYS A 71 -15.63 6.34 -21.04
N GLU A 72 -14.89 6.87 -22.01
CA GLU A 72 -13.51 6.44 -22.30
C GLU A 72 -12.48 7.54 -22.03
N HIS A 73 -12.83 8.82 -22.17
CA HIS A 73 -11.89 9.93 -22.12
C HIS A 73 -12.15 10.87 -20.94
N TYR A 74 -11.13 11.02 -20.08
CA TYR A 74 -11.11 12.00 -19.01
C TYR A 74 -11.35 13.42 -19.52
N GLY A 75 -12.23 14.18 -18.87
CA GLY A 75 -12.56 15.55 -19.20
C GLY A 75 -13.21 15.75 -20.58
N ALA A 76 -13.91 14.74 -21.12
CA ALA A 76 -14.57 14.83 -22.43
C ALA A 76 -15.64 15.95 -22.49
N LEU A 77 -16.27 16.30 -21.36
CA LEU A 77 -17.30 17.34 -21.31
C LEU A 77 -16.77 18.72 -21.74
N LYS A 78 -15.45 18.95 -21.62
CA LYS A 78 -14.77 20.16 -22.13
C LYS A 78 -15.10 20.48 -23.58
N PHE A 79 -15.30 19.45 -24.41
CA PHE A 79 -15.52 19.58 -25.84
C PHE A 79 -16.99 19.72 -26.22
N ALA A 80 -17.90 19.55 -25.27
CA ALA A 80 -19.33 19.71 -25.52
C ALA A 80 -19.69 21.17 -25.77
N SER A 81 -20.84 21.40 -26.40
CA SER A 81 -21.44 22.73 -26.52
C SER A 81 -21.79 23.32 -25.14
N ALA A 82 -21.99 24.63 -25.06
CA ALA A 82 -22.45 25.27 -23.83
C ALA A 82 -23.83 24.74 -23.36
N GLU A 83 -24.67 24.31 -24.30
CA GLU A 83 -25.97 23.70 -24.02
C GLU A 83 -25.79 22.34 -23.31
N LEU A 84 -24.90 21.49 -23.81
CA LEU A 84 -24.60 20.19 -23.19
C LEU A 84 -23.76 20.30 -21.92
N GLN A 85 -22.91 21.32 -21.78
CA GLN A 85 -22.24 21.66 -20.51
C GLN A 85 -23.22 22.12 -19.43
N ASN A 86 -24.42 22.55 -19.82
CA ASN A 86 -25.54 22.85 -18.91
C ASN A 86 -26.57 21.69 -18.81
N ASP A 87 -26.31 20.52 -19.42
CA ASP A 87 -27.17 19.34 -19.26
C ASP A 87 -26.81 18.60 -17.95
N LYS A 88 -27.64 18.79 -16.92
CA LYS A 88 -27.48 18.15 -15.61
C LYS A 88 -27.40 16.62 -15.70
N SER A 89 -28.22 16.00 -16.54
CA SER A 89 -28.23 14.53 -16.67
C SER A 89 -26.95 14.01 -17.30
N LEU A 90 -26.44 14.71 -18.32
CA LEU A 90 -25.18 14.37 -18.96
C LEU A 90 -24.00 14.57 -18.00
N LEU A 91 -23.99 15.67 -17.24
CA LEU A 91 -22.97 15.94 -16.23
C LEU A 91 -22.97 14.87 -15.13
N GLN A 92 -24.13 14.48 -14.61
CA GLN A 92 -24.20 13.40 -13.61
C GLN A 92 -23.60 12.09 -14.13
N GLU A 93 -23.84 11.73 -15.38
CA GLU A 93 -23.18 10.57 -16.01
C GLU A 93 -21.66 10.79 -16.12
N ALA A 94 -21.22 12.00 -16.51
CA ALA A 94 -19.80 12.33 -16.61
C ALA A 94 -19.05 12.20 -15.28
N LEU A 95 -19.66 12.64 -14.18
CA LEU A 95 -19.06 12.60 -12.83
C LEU A 95 -18.97 11.17 -12.26
N LEU A 96 -19.68 10.19 -12.85
CA LEU A 96 -19.50 8.79 -12.47
C LEU A 96 -18.14 8.26 -12.91
N TYR A 97 -17.70 8.65 -14.11
CA TYR A 97 -16.44 8.22 -14.74
C TYR A 97 -15.26 9.08 -14.32
N ASP A 98 -15.43 10.41 -14.33
CA ASP A 98 -14.37 11.36 -14.03
C ASP A 98 -14.95 12.64 -13.40
N THR A 99 -14.65 12.84 -12.12
CA THR A 99 -15.09 14.03 -11.37
C THR A 99 -14.44 15.32 -11.87
N GLY A 100 -13.35 15.24 -12.65
CA GLY A 100 -12.74 16.37 -13.34
C GLY A 100 -13.67 17.05 -14.36
N ASN A 101 -14.74 16.37 -14.81
CA ASN A 101 -15.75 16.97 -15.69
C ASN A 101 -16.52 18.12 -15.03
N TYR A 102 -16.55 18.19 -13.69
CA TYR A 102 -17.13 19.30 -12.95
C TYR A 102 -16.57 20.67 -13.36
N ASN A 103 -15.28 20.74 -13.69
CA ASN A 103 -14.63 21.99 -14.10
C ASN A 103 -15.18 22.57 -15.41
N TYR A 104 -15.80 21.73 -16.23
CA TYR A 104 -16.37 22.10 -17.54
C TYR A 104 -17.89 22.26 -17.50
N ALA A 105 -18.53 22.05 -16.36
CA ALA A 105 -19.94 22.35 -16.16
C ALA A 105 -20.20 23.85 -16.25
N SER A 106 -21.44 24.22 -16.56
CA SER A 106 -21.89 25.60 -16.45
C SER A 106 -21.80 26.10 -15.00
N GLU A 107 -21.71 27.43 -14.82
CA GLU A 107 -21.72 28.05 -13.48
C GLU A 107 -23.02 27.76 -12.72
N GLU A 108 -24.15 27.61 -13.43
CA GLU A 108 -25.43 27.20 -12.85
C GLU A 108 -25.32 25.81 -12.20
N LEU A 109 -24.82 24.82 -12.95
CA LEU A 109 -24.67 23.45 -12.45
C LEU A 109 -23.56 23.28 -11.41
N LYS A 110 -22.54 24.13 -11.42
CA LYS A 110 -21.51 24.12 -10.36
C LYS A 110 -22.08 24.46 -8.99
N THR A 111 -23.14 25.26 -8.94
CA THR A 111 -23.85 25.59 -7.70
C THR A 111 -25.05 24.70 -7.40
N ASP A 112 -25.32 23.71 -8.27
CA ASP A 112 -26.44 22.79 -8.07
C ASP A 112 -26.19 21.88 -6.87
N LYS A 113 -27.22 21.81 -6.02
CA LYS A 113 -27.17 21.08 -4.75
C LYS A 113 -26.91 19.59 -4.95
N GLU A 114 -27.57 18.93 -5.89
CA GLU A 114 -27.44 17.48 -6.07
C GLU A 114 -26.05 17.12 -6.60
N ILE A 115 -25.50 17.96 -7.48
CA ILE A 115 -24.14 17.78 -8.04
C ILE A 115 -23.10 17.93 -6.94
N LEU A 116 -23.15 19.00 -6.14
CA LEU A 116 -22.19 19.21 -5.06
C LEU A 116 -22.31 18.12 -3.98
N GLU A 117 -23.53 17.71 -3.60
CA GLU A 117 -23.71 16.64 -2.63
C GLU A 117 -23.16 15.30 -3.09
N PHE A 118 -23.25 15.00 -4.38
CA PHE A 118 -22.65 13.82 -5.00
C PHE A 118 -21.11 13.89 -4.95
N LEU A 119 -20.54 15.03 -5.35
CA LEU A 119 -19.10 15.25 -5.37
C LEU A 119 -18.48 15.18 -3.97
N ILE A 120 -19.04 15.90 -3.00
CA ILE A 120 -18.61 15.87 -1.59
C ILE A 120 -18.73 14.46 -1.00
N GLY A 121 -19.71 13.68 -1.47
CA GLY A 121 -19.86 12.28 -1.07
C GLY A 121 -18.78 11.35 -1.60
N ARG A 122 -18.08 11.72 -2.69
CA ARG A 122 -16.96 10.95 -3.25
C ARG A 122 -15.61 11.45 -2.75
N ASP A 123 -15.44 12.77 -2.72
CA ASP A 123 -14.24 13.45 -2.23
C ASP A 123 -14.63 14.76 -1.56
N GLY A 124 -14.28 14.89 -0.28
CA GLY A 124 -14.55 16.08 0.53
C GLY A 124 -13.90 17.36 0.01
N CYS A 125 -12.88 17.30 -0.86
CA CYS A 125 -12.22 18.50 -1.38
C CYS A 125 -13.15 19.43 -2.18
N TYR A 126 -14.21 18.89 -2.81
CA TYR A 126 -15.21 19.68 -3.53
C TYR A 126 -16.05 20.58 -2.62
N PHE A 127 -15.89 20.46 -1.29
CA PHE A 127 -16.49 21.38 -0.33
C PHE A 127 -16.01 22.83 -0.47
N GLU A 128 -14.85 23.06 -1.10
CA GLU A 128 -14.39 24.40 -1.50
C GLU A 128 -15.47 25.18 -2.27
N TYR A 129 -16.19 24.50 -3.16
CA TYR A 129 -17.22 25.07 -4.02
C TYR A 129 -18.60 25.16 -3.36
N ALA A 130 -18.76 24.62 -2.14
CA ALA A 130 -20.04 24.64 -1.45
C ALA A 130 -20.47 26.09 -1.11
N PRO A 131 -21.77 26.41 -1.16
CA PRO A 131 -22.26 27.71 -0.75
C PRO A 131 -22.01 27.94 0.75
N GLU A 132 -21.93 29.21 1.15
CA GLU A 132 -21.63 29.60 2.53
C GLU A 132 -22.60 28.99 3.56
N SER A 133 -23.87 28.79 3.19
CA SER A 133 -24.86 28.13 4.04
C SER A 133 -24.50 26.67 4.38
N TRP A 134 -23.76 25.97 3.52
CA TRP A 134 -23.31 24.60 3.77
C TRP A 134 -22.00 24.59 4.54
N LYS A 135 -21.10 25.53 4.22
CA LYS A 135 -19.85 25.74 4.95
C LYS A 135 -20.09 26.02 6.43
N ASN A 136 -21.25 26.59 6.78
CA ASN A 136 -21.72 26.81 8.15
C ASN A 136 -22.73 25.77 8.67
N SER A 137 -22.96 24.68 7.94
CA SER A 137 -23.88 23.61 8.35
C SER A 137 -23.10 22.39 8.81
N ARG A 138 -23.30 22.04 10.08
CA ARG A 138 -22.64 20.91 10.72
C ARG A 138 -22.77 19.61 9.92
N ASP A 139 -23.97 19.30 9.43
CA ASP A 139 -24.22 18.04 8.70
C ASP A 139 -23.40 17.94 7.42
N PHE A 140 -23.28 19.03 6.68
CA PHE A 140 -22.50 19.09 5.45
C PHE A 140 -21.00 19.09 5.73
N VAL A 141 -20.56 19.81 6.76
CA VAL A 141 -19.15 19.81 7.18
C VAL A 141 -18.70 18.42 7.64
N VAL A 142 -19.49 17.72 8.46
CA VAL A 142 -19.20 16.33 8.88
C VAL A 142 -19.11 15.42 7.65
N LYS A 143 -20.03 15.54 6.69
CA LYS A 143 -19.99 14.75 5.45
C LYS A 143 -18.73 15.04 4.63
N ALA A 144 -18.30 16.29 4.54
CA ALA A 144 -17.08 16.68 3.83
C ALA A 144 -15.83 16.12 4.52
N ILE A 145 -15.71 16.26 5.84
CA ILE A 145 -14.57 15.72 6.61
C ILE A 145 -14.45 14.21 6.39
N ARG A 146 -15.55 13.46 6.55
CA ARG A 146 -15.53 11.99 6.42
C ARG A 146 -15.07 11.48 5.06
N ASN A 147 -15.39 12.22 3.99
CA ASN A 147 -15.07 11.81 2.63
C ASN A 147 -13.82 12.50 2.08
N SER A 148 -13.19 13.40 2.84
CA SER A 148 -11.97 14.06 2.37
C SER A 148 -10.78 13.11 2.42
N MET A 149 -9.93 13.20 1.40
CA MET A 149 -8.58 12.64 1.37
C MET A 149 -7.49 13.70 1.65
N SER A 150 -7.87 14.97 1.70
CA SER A 150 -6.98 16.11 1.92
C SER A 150 -7.46 16.99 3.07
N ASN A 151 -6.61 17.92 3.49
CA ASN A 151 -7.01 18.95 4.45
C ASN A 151 -8.02 19.91 3.79
N ILE A 152 -9.18 20.09 4.43
CA ILE A 152 -10.24 21.02 4.00
C ILE A 152 -10.47 22.17 4.98
N SER A 153 -9.59 22.36 5.98
CA SER A 153 -9.73 23.37 7.05
C SER A 153 -10.00 24.77 6.50
N ASP A 154 -9.34 25.14 5.41
CA ASP A 154 -9.43 26.46 4.79
C ASP A 154 -10.82 26.76 4.19
N PHE A 155 -11.60 25.71 3.91
CA PHE A 155 -12.92 25.81 3.30
C PHE A 155 -14.06 25.79 4.32
N LEU A 156 -13.75 25.53 5.58
CA LEU A 156 -14.75 25.45 6.65
C LEU A 156 -15.07 26.87 7.14
N GLY A 157 -16.24 27.37 6.75
CA GLY A 157 -16.81 28.61 7.28
C GLY A 157 -17.36 28.44 8.70
N TYR A 158 -17.69 27.19 9.08
CA TYR A 158 -18.13 26.84 10.41
C TYR A 158 -17.08 27.20 11.46
N SER A 159 -17.51 27.76 12.57
CA SER A 159 -16.68 27.93 13.75
C SER A 159 -16.34 26.55 14.32
N LEU A 160 -15.33 25.89 13.73
CA LEU A 160 -14.71 24.68 14.27
C LEU A 160 -14.27 24.85 15.73
N LYS A 161 -14.08 26.11 16.15
CA LYS A 161 -13.81 26.52 17.53
C LYS A 161 -14.90 26.07 18.50
N GLU A 162 -16.15 25.90 18.08
CA GLU A 162 -17.25 25.66 19.02
C GLU A 162 -17.71 24.19 19.08
N ASP A 163 -17.26 23.32 18.16
CA ASP A 163 -17.66 21.92 18.12
C ASP A 163 -16.46 20.99 18.30
N ARG A 164 -16.22 20.63 19.57
CA ARG A 164 -15.17 19.70 19.97
C ARG A 164 -15.28 18.34 19.26
N ASP A 165 -16.50 17.81 19.10
CA ASP A 165 -16.72 16.49 18.50
C ASP A 165 -16.36 16.51 17.01
N LEU A 166 -16.63 17.63 16.35
CA LEU A 166 -16.22 17.86 14.96
C LEU A 166 -14.71 17.93 14.80
N ILE A 167 -14.00 18.61 15.71
CA ILE A 167 -12.53 18.62 15.73
C ILE A 167 -11.99 17.20 15.93
N LEU A 168 -12.57 16.44 16.85
CA LEU A 168 -12.13 15.07 17.09
C LEU A 168 -12.32 14.17 15.85
N GLU A 169 -13.45 14.29 15.15
CA GLU A 169 -13.69 13.58 13.88
C GLU A 169 -12.69 14.03 12.80
N TYR A 170 -12.42 15.33 12.72
CA TYR A 170 -11.43 15.90 11.80
C TYR A 170 -10.03 15.32 12.04
N VAL A 171 -9.59 15.29 13.30
CA VAL A 171 -8.27 14.77 13.68
C VAL A 171 -8.17 13.28 13.39
N ARG A 172 -9.22 12.49 13.66
CA ARG A 172 -9.24 11.05 13.33
C ARG A 172 -9.09 10.78 11.84
N ARG A 173 -9.59 11.69 10.99
CA ARG A 173 -9.56 11.52 9.54
C ARG A 173 -8.27 12.04 8.91
N ILE A 174 -7.84 13.23 9.31
CA ILE A 174 -6.66 13.90 8.74
C ILE A 174 -5.37 13.42 9.41
N GLY A 175 -5.43 13.00 10.67
CA GLY A 175 -4.27 12.57 11.45
C GLY A 175 -3.34 13.70 11.87
N SER A 176 -3.79 14.96 11.81
CA SER A 176 -3.00 16.14 12.18
C SER A 176 -3.77 17.14 13.03
N ILE A 177 -3.08 17.72 14.02
CA ILE A 177 -3.56 18.83 14.86
C ILE A 177 -2.86 20.16 14.53
N GLU A 178 -2.11 20.23 13.43
CA GLU A 178 -1.39 21.46 13.04
C GLU A 178 -2.34 22.63 12.80
N GLU A 179 -3.41 22.40 12.05
CA GLU A 179 -4.33 23.43 11.56
C GLU A 179 -5.58 23.61 12.43
N ILE A 180 -5.71 22.88 13.54
CA ILE A 180 -6.87 23.02 14.43
C ILE A 180 -6.73 24.28 15.31
N PRO A 181 -7.84 24.84 15.84
CA PRO A 181 -7.78 25.98 16.75
C PRO A 181 -6.92 25.72 17.99
N GLN A 182 -6.20 26.74 18.44
CA GLN A 182 -5.21 26.63 19.52
C GLN A 182 -5.78 26.09 20.84
N GLU A 183 -7.03 26.42 21.16
CA GLU A 183 -7.76 25.94 22.34
C GLU A 183 -7.94 24.42 22.40
N TYR A 184 -7.88 23.73 21.26
CA TYR A 184 -7.95 22.27 21.18
C TYR A 184 -6.57 21.60 21.21
N LYS A 185 -5.49 22.33 20.96
CA LYS A 185 -4.12 21.80 21.09
C LYS A 185 -3.70 21.59 22.56
N GLN A 186 -4.51 22.06 23.51
CA GLN A 186 -4.39 21.78 24.94
C GLN A 186 -5.40 20.72 25.42
N ASP A 187 -6.28 20.23 24.55
CA ASP A 187 -7.20 19.15 24.87
C ASP A 187 -6.45 17.81 24.75
N ARG A 188 -6.25 17.15 25.89
CA ARG A 188 -5.44 15.94 25.96
C ARG A 188 -5.99 14.81 25.10
N ASP A 189 -7.32 14.65 24.99
CA ASP A 189 -7.91 13.53 24.23
C ASP A 189 -7.70 13.74 22.72
N ILE A 190 -7.86 14.98 22.25
CA ILE A 190 -7.64 15.33 20.83
C ILE A 190 -6.17 15.15 20.47
N VAL A 191 -5.26 15.61 21.33
CA VAL A 191 -3.81 15.43 21.14
C VAL A 191 -3.44 13.95 21.15
N LEU A 192 -3.98 13.17 22.09
CA LEU A 192 -3.75 11.73 22.18
C LEU A 192 -4.13 11.00 20.89
N GLU A 193 -5.32 11.28 20.34
CA GLU A 193 -5.80 10.66 19.10
C GLU A 193 -4.87 10.97 17.91
N ALA A 194 -4.38 12.20 17.81
CA ALA A 194 -3.43 12.59 16.76
C ALA A 194 -2.07 11.90 16.94
N VAL A 195 -1.57 11.84 18.18
CA VAL A 195 -0.27 11.23 18.53
C VAL A 195 -0.27 9.71 18.31
N GLN A 196 -1.43 9.06 18.47
CA GLN A 196 -1.60 7.64 18.14
C GLN A 196 -1.50 7.36 16.63
N LEU A 197 -1.82 8.34 15.78
CA LEU A 197 -1.71 8.21 14.31
C LEU A 197 -0.30 8.56 13.81
N ASP A 198 0.29 9.63 14.33
CA ASP A 198 1.68 10.03 14.10
C ASP A 198 2.23 10.75 15.33
N GLY A 199 3.25 10.17 15.96
CA GLY A 199 3.87 10.72 17.17
C GLY A 199 4.44 12.12 17.00
N ASN A 200 4.76 12.54 15.77
CA ASN A 200 5.25 13.90 15.50
C ASN A 200 4.18 14.98 15.72
N ASN A 201 2.90 14.62 15.85
CA ASN A 201 1.84 15.56 16.20
C ASN A 201 2.05 16.22 17.57
N LEU A 202 2.80 15.58 18.48
CA LEU A 202 3.03 16.11 19.82
C LEU A 202 3.64 17.52 19.79
N LYS A 203 4.48 17.84 18.79
CA LYS A 203 5.13 19.16 18.64
C LYS A 203 4.14 20.33 18.50
N TYR A 204 2.90 20.06 18.09
CA TYR A 204 1.84 21.06 17.94
C TYR A 204 1.01 21.25 19.22
N ALA A 205 1.08 20.31 20.16
CA ALA A 205 0.33 20.38 21.41
C ALA A 205 0.80 21.56 22.28
N SER A 206 0.01 21.93 23.29
CA SER A 206 0.44 22.87 24.31
C SER A 206 1.73 22.42 25.00
N HIS A 207 2.54 23.38 25.48
CA HIS A 207 3.82 23.07 26.16
C HIS A 207 3.65 22.10 27.34
N SER A 208 2.55 22.18 28.09
CA SER A 208 2.26 21.23 29.18
C SER A 208 2.05 19.80 28.69
N LEU A 209 1.41 19.61 27.53
CA LEU A 209 1.16 18.29 26.94
C LEU A 209 2.39 17.74 26.21
N GLN A 210 3.24 18.61 25.63
CA GLN A 210 4.52 18.19 25.07
C GLN A 210 5.42 17.51 26.11
N GLN A 211 5.26 17.89 27.38
CA GLN A 211 6.00 17.34 28.53
C GLN A 211 5.22 16.25 29.28
N ASP A 212 4.01 15.89 28.81
CA ASP A 212 3.26 14.78 29.37
C ASP A 212 4.00 13.47 29.05
N ARG A 213 4.52 12.85 30.11
CA ARG A 213 5.29 11.61 30.05
C ARG A 213 4.55 10.49 29.30
N GLU A 214 3.25 10.32 29.54
CA GLU A 214 2.48 9.26 28.89
C GLU A 214 2.34 9.54 27.40
N LEU A 215 2.08 10.80 27.02
CA LEU A 215 2.03 11.20 25.62
C LEU A 215 3.38 11.04 24.92
N LEU A 216 4.50 11.33 25.58
CA LEU A 216 5.85 11.11 25.03
C LEU A 216 6.09 9.62 24.72
N ILE A 217 5.74 8.71 25.63
CA ILE A 217 5.86 7.26 25.39
C ILE A 217 5.01 6.84 24.19
N ILE A 218 3.77 7.30 24.10
CA ILE A 218 2.87 6.97 22.98
C ILE A 218 3.41 7.56 21.68
N ALA A 219 3.92 8.79 21.71
CA ALA A 219 4.50 9.45 20.55
C ALA A 219 5.73 8.69 20.02
N VAL A 220 6.63 8.26 20.91
CA VAL A 220 7.82 7.49 20.54
C VAL A 220 7.45 6.17 19.87
N ARG A 221 6.46 5.45 20.41
CA ARG A 221 5.94 4.22 19.79
C ARG A 221 5.34 4.44 18.40
N ASN A 222 4.87 5.66 18.12
CA ASN A 222 4.26 6.06 16.85
C ASN A 222 5.18 6.97 16.01
N GLY A 223 6.50 6.87 16.18
CA GLY A 223 7.47 7.47 15.26
C GLY A 223 8.07 8.82 15.66
N LEU A 224 7.82 9.31 16.88
CA LEU A 224 8.58 10.44 17.43
C LEU A 224 10.01 10.00 17.76
N SER A 225 11.00 10.66 17.16
CA SER A 225 12.41 10.39 17.45
C SER A 225 12.90 11.15 18.67
N LEU A 226 13.78 10.53 19.46
CA LEU A 226 14.39 11.15 20.65
C LEU A 226 15.17 12.43 20.34
N ARG A 227 15.62 12.63 19.09
CA ARG A 227 16.27 13.89 18.67
C ARG A 227 15.39 15.13 18.87
N ASN A 228 14.07 14.94 18.96
CA ASN A 228 13.06 15.98 19.10
C ASN A 228 12.56 16.10 20.56
N ILE A 229 13.13 15.35 21.51
CA ILE A 229 12.77 15.38 22.94
C ILE A 229 13.94 16.02 23.69
N ASN A 230 13.64 16.89 24.67
CA ASN A 230 14.70 17.48 25.46
C ASN A 230 15.30 16.45 26.41
N GLU A 231 16.61 16.54 26.66
CA GLU A 231 17.31 15.60 27.56
C GLU A 231 16.70 15.56 28.96
N SER A 232 16.18 16.70 29.46
CA SER A 232 15.51 16.80 30.76
C SER A 232 14.15 16.08 30.85
N GLU A 233 13.55 15.76 29.70
CA GLU A 233 12.27 15.05 29.60
C GLU A 233 12.48 13.54 29.41
N LEU A 234 13.73 13.11 29.18
CA LEU A 234 14.06 11.71 29.04
C LEU A 234 13.97 11.01 30.39
N ASP A 235 13.35 9.83 30.37
CA ASP A 235 13.48 8.86 31.43
C ASP A 235 13.81 7.48 30.86
N ARG A 236 14.07 6.56 31.77
CA ARG A 236 14.41 5.18 31.47
C ARG A 236 13.41 4.48 30.55
N GLU A 237 12.11 4.70 30.75
CA GLU A 237 11.05 4.03 29.98
C GLU A 237 10.92 4.63 28.57
N ILE A 238 10.98 5.95 28.45
CA ILE A 238 10.98 6.65 27.15
C ILE A 238 12.15 6.15 26.29
N VAL A 239 13.35 6.06 26.86
CA VAL A 239 14.53 5.57 26.13
C VAL A 239 14.38 4.09 25.77
N TYR A 240 13.89 3.26 26.69
CA TYR A 240 13.62 1.84 26.43
C TYR A 240 12.64 1.65 25.27
N GLU A 241 11.52 2.37 25.26
CA GLU A 241 10.53 2.31 24.18
C GLU A 241 11.10 2.83 22.86
N ALA A 242 11.88 3.91 22.88
CA ALA A 242 12.53 4.41 21.69
C ALA A 242 13.48 3.38 21.07
N CYS A 243 14.23 2.62 21.88
CA CYS A 243 15.07 1.51 21.41
C CYS A 243 14.29 0.41 20.67
N ARG A 244 12.96 0.32 20.82
CA ARG A 244 12.12 -0.66 20.13
C ARG A 244 11.55 -0.14 18.83
N TYR A 245 11.26 1.16 18.75
CA TYR A 245 10.46 1.75 17.66
C TYR A 245 11.20 2.82 16.82
N ASP A 246 12.28 3.43 17.32
CA ASP A 246 13.12 4.38 16.59
C ASP A 246 14.38 3.68 16.02
N THR A 247 14.94 4.23 14.95
CA THR A 247 16.09 3.68 14.23
C THR A 247 17.42 3.92 14.94
N HIS A 248 17.64 5.11 15.54
CA HIS A 248 18.91 5.46 16.21
C HIS A 248 18.73 6.23 17.53
N PRO A 249 17.90 5.73 18.47
CA PRO A 249 17.61 6.44 19.72
C PRO A 249 18.87 6.66 20.57
N LEU A 250 19.77 5.67 20.64
CA LEU A 250 20.97 5.77 21.50
C LEU A 250 21.96 6.86 21.09
N LYS A 251 21.87 7.38 19.87
CA LYS A 251 22.68 8.51 19.42
C LYS A 251 22.38 9.79 20.21
N TYR A 252 21.15 9.94 20.67
CA TYR A 252 20.61 11.18 21.24
C TYR A 252 20.45 11.14 22.76
N VAL A 253 20.88 10.06 23.42
CA VAL A 253 20.75 9.90 24.87
C VAL A 253 22.10 10.01 25.58
N PRO A 254 22.13 10.42 26.85
CA PRO A 254 23.31 10.35 27.71
C PRO A 254 23.97 8.96 27.76
N GLU A 255 25.27 8.92 28.05
CA GLU A 255 26.05 7.67 28.08
C GLU A 255 25.52 6.66 29.11
N GLU A 256 24.96 7.13 30.23
CA GLU A 256 24.34 6.29 31.26
C GLU A 256 23.29 5.32 30.69
N TYR A 257 22.43 5.79 29.78
CA TYR A 257 21.42 4.94 29.12
C TYR A 257 22.05 4.00 28.08
N ARG A 258 23.16 4.40 27.47
CA ARG A 258 23.90 3.57 26.50
C ARG A 258 24.70 2.45 27.18
N ASP A 259 24.92 2.56 28.49
CA ASP A 259 25.59 1.55 29.31
C ASP A 259 24.62 0.69 30.13
N GLU A 260 23.31 0.96 30.07
CA GLU A 260 22.31 0.16 30.77
C GLU A 260 21.92 -1.09 29.97
N GLU A 261 22.19 -2.27 30.53
CA GLU A 261 21.99 -3.56 29.83
C GLU A 261 20.54 -3.75 29.35
N GLU A 262 19.56 -3.42 30.20
CA GLU A 262 18.14 -3.60 29.88
C GLU A 262 17.64 -2.66 28.77
N ILE A 263 18.10 -1.41 28.75
CA ILE A 263 17.76 -0.45 27.70
C ILE A 263 18.37 -0.89 26.38
N VAL A 264 19.67 -1.20 26.37
CA VAL A 264 20.35 -1.61 25.15
C VAL A 264 19.77 -2.92 24.61
N GLN A 265 19.31 -3.81 25.49
CA GLN A 265 18.64 -5.04 25.09
C GLN A 265 17.35 -4.79 24.29
N ALA A 266 16.67 -3.66 24.52
CA ALA A 266 15.46 -3.32 23.79
C ALA A 266 15.68 -3.19 22.26
N ILE A 267 16.89 -2.83 21.82
CA ILE A 267 17.28 -2.74 20.41
C ILE A 267 17.09 -4.08 19.69
N ALA A 268 17.23 -5.20 20.39
CA ALA A 268 17.03 -6.51 19.79
C ALA A 268 15.58 -6.75 19.33
N PHE A 269 14.60 -6.02 19.86
CA PHE A 269 13.20 -6.11 19.44
C PHE A 269 12.83 -5.15 18.31
N SER A 270 13.73 -4.23 17.94
CA SER A 270 13.52 -3.34 16.80
C SER A 270 13.70 -4.07 15.47
N GLU A 271 13.01 -3.60 14.43
CA GLU A 271 13.22 -4.09 13.06
C GLU A 271 14.64 -3.76 12.55
N ASN A 272 15.23 -2.67 13.05
CA ASN A 272 16.55 -2.20 12.66
C ASN A 272 17.43 -1.92 13.86
N ALA A 273 18.39 -2.82 14.10
CA ALA A 273 19.31 -2.74 15.21
C ALA A 273 20.56 -1.88 14.97
N SER A 274 20.55 -0.97 13.98
CA SER A 274 21.69 -0.08 13.68
C SER A 274 22.08 0.84 14.83
N SER A 275 21.15 1.11 15.75
CA SER A 275 21.45 1.84 16.99
C SER A 275 22.51 1.16 17.88
N PHE A 276 22.85 -0.12 17.62
CA PHE A 276 23.91 -0.83 18.35
C PHE A 276 25.29 -0.16 18.23
N GLU A 277 25.55 0.61 17.17
CA GLU A 277 26.81 1.36 16.98
C GLU A 277 27.07 2.38 18.12
N TYR A 278 26.03 2.86 18.79
CA TYR A 278 26.11 3.88 19.84
C TYR A 278 26.18 3.31 21.26
N VAL A 279 26.06 1.99 21.43
CA VAL A 279 26.14 1.29 22.72
C VAL A 279 27.49 1.53 23.39
N SER A 280 27.54 1.64 24.72
CA SER A 280 28.79 1.84 25.46
C SER A 280 29.87 0.82 25.07
N GLU A 281 31.14 1.21 25.15
CA GLU A 281 32.25 0.30 24.85
C GLU A 281 32.22 -0.95 25.74
N ARG A 282 31.85 -0.79 27.02
CA ARG A 282 31.71 -1.88 27.98
C ARG A 282 30.73 -2.95 27.50
N LEU A 283 29.52 -2.56 27.09
CA LEU A 283 28.51 -3.50 26.62
C LEU A 283 28.80 -4.02 25.21
N ARG A 284 29.35 -3.19 24.33
CA ARG A 284 29.70 -3.56 22.95
C ARG A 284 30.83 -4.61 22.88
N ASN A 285 31.67 -4.67 23.90
CA ASN A 285 32.74 -5.67 24.01
C ASN A 285 32.37 -6.82 24.97
N ASN A 286 31.17 -6.81 25.58
CA ASN A 286 30.69 -7.88 26.45
C ASN A 286 30.12 -9.03 25.61
N ILE A 287 30.87 -10.12 25.53
CA ILE A 287 30.50 -11.29 24.73
C ILE A 287 29.22 -11.98 25.22
N ASP A 288 29.02 -12.08 26.53
CA ASP A 288 27.84 -12.72 27.11
C ASP A 288 26.59 -11.89 26.83
N PHE A 289 26.71 -10.56 26.89
CA PHE A 289 25.64 -9.65 26.50
C PHE A 289 25.29 -9.81 25.02
N ILE A 290 26.28 -9.82 24.12
CA ILE A 290 26.03 -9.98 22.68
C ILE A 290 25.40 -11.34 22.36
N ARG A 291 25.80 -12.41 23.06
CA ARG A 291 25.14 -13.73 22.93
C ARG A 291 23.67 -13.67 23.31
N LYS A 292 23.31 -12.96 24.40
CA LYS A 292 21.91 -12.73 24.77
C LYS A 292 21.15 -11.97 23.68
N LEU A 293 21.72 -10.89 23.14
CA LEU A 293 21.05 -10.08 22.11
C LEU A 293 20.82 -10.85 20.80
N THR A 294 21.84 -11.56 20.32
CA THR A 294 21.80 -12.31 19.07
C THR A 294 20.89 -13.54 19.14
N ARG A 295 20.60 -14.02 20.35
CA ARG A 295 19.56 -15.02 20.61
C ARG A 295 18.15 -14.45 20.46
N ILE A 296 17.96 -13.15 20.68
CA ILE A 296 16.66 -12.48 20.47
C ILE A 296 16.49 -12.15 18.99
N ASN A 297 17.49 -11.50 18.38
CA ASN A 297 17.45 -11.09 16.98
C ASN A 297 18.78 -11.40 16.29
N GLY A 298 18.76 -12.36 15.37
CA GLY A 298 19.97 -12.80 14.70
C GLY A 298 20.56 -11.80 13.72
N TYR A 299 19.78 -10.82 13.23
CA TYR A 299 20.26 -9.78 12.33
C TYR A 299 21.23 -8.81 13.00
N LEU A 300 21.24 -8.74 14.34
CA LEU A 300 22.19 -7.92 15.12
C LEU A 300 23.66 -8.20 14.78
N ILE A 301 24.00 -9.41 14.32
CA ILE A 301 25.37 -9.79 13.97
C ILE A 301 26.02 -8.84 12.93
N GLN A 302 25.21 -8.15 12.12
CA GLN A 302 25.73 -7.19 11.14
C GLN A 302 26.23 -5.88 11.76
N TYR A 303 25.78 -5.56 12.98
CA TYR A 303 26.12 -4.32 13.70
C TYR A 303 27.15 -4.53 14.82
N ILE A 304 27.35 -5.76 15.31
CA ILE A 304 28.36 -6.04 16.33
C ILE A 304 29.80 -5.90 15.78
N PRO A 305 30.81 -5.72 16.64
CA PRO A 305 32.21 -5.63 16.20
C PRO A 305 32.65 -6.84 15.37
N LYS A 306 33.38 -6.59 14.29
CA LYS A 306 33.79 -7.64 13.32
C LYS A 306 34.48 -8.83 13.98
N TYR A 307 35.32 -8.59 14.98
CA TYR A 307 36.08 -9.64 15.67
C TYR A 307 35.20 -10.58 16.50
N LEU A 308 33.99 -10.15 16.93
CA LEU A 308 33.03 -10.99 17.65
C LEU A 308 32.08 -11.76 16.72
N ARG A 309 31.99 -11.36 15.45
CA ARG A 309 31.11 -12.03 14.47
C ARG A 309 31.51 -13.48 14.23
N ASN A 310 32.80 -13.81 14.41
CA ASN A 310 33.34 -15.15 14.27
C ASN A 310 33.22 -16.01 15.55
N ASP A 311 32.64 -15.48 16.64
CA ASP A 311 32.32 -16.31 17.80
C ASP A 311 31.25 -17.35 17.43
N ARG A 312 31.52 -18.61 17.79
CA ARG A 312 30.71 -19.75 17.39
C ARG A 312 29.27 -19.64 17.91
N GLU A 313 29.10 -19.23 19.17
CA GLU A 313 27.77 -19.17 19.77
C GLU A 313 26.95 -18.01 19.20
N ILE A 314 27.57 -16.84 19.00
CA ILE A 314 26.98 -15.69 18.33
C ILE A 314 26.50 -16.06 16.91
N ALA A 315 27.35 -16.73 16.12
CA ALA A 315 27.01 -17.15 14.76
C ALA A 315 25.84 -18.16 14.75
N LEU A 316 25.85 -19.14 15.65
CA LEU A 316 24.77 -20.12 15.77
C LEU A 316 23.44 -19.48 16.21
N ASN A 317 23.48 -18.55 17.16
CA ASN A 317 22.31 -17.78 17.57
C ASN A 317 21.77 -16.96 16.40
N ALA A 318 22.66 -16.26 15.67
CA ALA A 318 22.27 -15.47 14.51
C ALA A 318 21.52 -16.28 13.46
N ILE A 319 22.07 -17.44 13.07
CA ILE A 319 21.40 -18.38 12.15
C ILE A 319 20.03 -18.78 12.69
N ARG A 320 19.97 -19.31 13.92
CA ARG A 320 18.72 -19.82 14.51
C ARG A 320 17.62 -18.76 14.57
N HIS A 321 18.00 -17.49 14.67
CA HIS A 321 17.10 -16.36 14.85
C HIS A 321 17.05 -15.41 13.63
N GLY A 322 17.17 -15.97 12.42
CA GLY A 322 16.73 -15.31 11.19
C GLY A 322 17.85 -14.76 10.30
N CYS A 323 19.10 -14.75 10.77
CA CYS A 323 20.23 -14.32 9.95
C CYS A 323 20.50 -15.33 8.83
N ASN A 324 20.52 -14.85 7.60
CA ASN A 324 20.78 -15.64 6.39
C ASN A 324 22.14 -15.35 5.74
N TYR A 325 22.95 -14.49 6.36
CA TYR A 325 24.25 -14.07 5.86
C TYR A 325 25.27 -14.05 7.00
N LEU A 326 26.34 -14.81 6.86
CA LEU A 326 27.51 -14.82 7.75
C LEU A 326 28.78 -14.48 6.97
N SER A 327 29.86 -14.15 7.67
CA SER A 327 31.19 -13.99 7.06
C SER A 327 31.62 -15.25 6.29
N GLU A 328 32.45 -15.09 5.25
CA GLU A 328 32.95 -16.22 4.44
C GLU A 328 33.65 -17.30 5.29
N ASP A 329 34.40 -16.87 6.31
CA ASP A 329 35.07 -17.76 7.27
C ASP A 329 34.08 -18.70 7.99
N LEU A 330 32.92 -18.17 8.39
CA LEU A 330 31.87 -18.92 9.07
C LEU A 330 30.96 -19.70 8.12
N GLN A 331 30.90 -19.37 6.83
CA GLN A 331 30.16 -20.17 5.84
C GLN A 331 30.85 -21.52 5.55
N ASN A 332 32.15 -21.62 5.83
CA ASN A 332 32.94 -22.83 5.63
C ASN A 332 32.90 -23.82 6.82
N ASP A 333 32.38 -23.40 7.99
CA ASP A 333 32.14 -24.30 9.11
C ASP A 333 30.92 -25.21 8.85
N LYS A 334 31.04 -26.51 9.19
CA LYS A 334 30.03 -27.52 8.82
C LYS A 334 28.68 -27.28 9.49
N GLU A 335 28.64 -26.80 10.72
CA GLU A 335 27.41 -26.64 11.49
C GLU A 335 26.67 -25.36 11.10
N THR A 336 27.40 -24.26 10.94
CA THR A 336 26.84 -22.99 10.46
C THR A 336 26.34 -23.11 9.02
N ASN A 337 27.05 -23.82 8.15
CA ASN A 337 26.62 -24.07 6.77
C ASN A 337 25.36 -24.96 6.72
N SER A 338 25.30 -26.00 7.56
CA SER A 338 24.08 -26.82 7.71
C SER A 338 22.90 -25.99 8.21
N GLY A 339 23.13 -25.09 9.17
CA GLY A 339 22.13 -24.14 9.66
C GLY A 339 21.62 -23.18 8.58
N LEU A 340 22.52 -22.53 7.83
CA LEU A 340 22.18 -21.65 6.71
C LEU A 340 21.41 -22.38 5.60
N PHE A 341 21.80 -23.62 5.29
CA PHE A 341 21.09 -24.47 4.32
C PHE A 341 19.65 -24.76 4.79
N SER A 342 19.46 -25.09 6.07
CA SER A 342 18.13 -25.34 6.62
C SER A 342 17.19 -24.12 6.55
N ILE A 343 17.71 -22.91 6.74
CA ILE A 343 16.95 -21.65 6.63
C ILE A 343 16.59 -21.36 5.18
N ARG A 344 17.54 -21.54 4.25
CA ARG A 344 17.30 -21.38 2.81
C ARG A 344 16.18 -22.30 2.34
N ILE A 345 16.20 -23.57 2.75
CA ILE A 345 15.11 -24.52 2.48
C ILE A 345 13.79 -24.03 3.07
N ARG A 346 13.73 -23.65 4.36
CA ARG A 346 12.48 -23.18 4.98
C ARG A 346 11.88 -21.97 4.25
N ARG A 347 12.70 -21.03 3.77
CA ARG A 347 12.24 -19.86 3.01
C ARG A 347 11.75 -20.20 1.60
N GLU A 348 12.43 -21.11 0.92
CA GLU A 348 11.98 -21.64 -0.37
C GLU A 348 10.63 -22.37 -0.17
N SER A 349 10.53 -23.24 0.83
CA SER A 349 9.29 -23.95 1.21
C SER A 349 8.15 -23.00 1.59
N SER A 350 8.42 -21.89 2.29
CA SER A 350 7.40 -20.89 2.64
C SER A 350 6.98 -20.03 1.44
N LYS A 351 7.89 -19.77 0.48
CA LYS A 351 7.55 -19.09 -0.78
C LYS A 351 6.68 -19.96 -1.70
N PHE A 352 6.81 -21.28 -1.60
CA PHE A 352 6.08 -22.25 -2.42
C PHE A 352 4.86 -22.89 -1.72
N GLY A 353 4.52 -22.47 -0.49
CA GLY A 353 3.29 -22.90 0.20
C GLY A 353 3.21 -24.40 0.52
N ILE A 354 4.33 -25.06 0.86
CA ILE A 354 4.31 -26.48 1.25
C ILE A 354 5.30 -26.68 2.41
N PHE A 355 4.82 -27.20 3.55
CA PHE A 355 5.30 -28.47 4.15
C PHE A 355 4.78 -28.67 5.59
N GLU A 356 3.71 -29.46 5.69
CA GLU A 356 3.22 -30.06 6.94
C GLU A 356 4.00 -31.34 7.33
N ALA A 357 5.24 -31.54 6.84
CA ALA A 357 5.95 -32.83 7.02
C ALA A 357 7.35 -32.74 7.64
N LEU A 358 7.62 -31.74 8.49
CA LEU A 358 8.89 -31.65 9.24
C LEU A 358 8.81 -32.19 10.68
N HIS A 359 7.81 -33.00 11.00
CA HIS A 359 7.67 -33.66 12.31
C HIS A 359 8.23 -35.09 12.38
N ASN A 360 9.15 -35.48 11.49
CA ASN A 360 9.85 -36.77 11.61
C ASN A 360 11.37 -36.59 11.70
N ARG A 361 11.93 -36.90 12.88
CA ARG A 361 13.36 -36.86 13.23
C ARG A 361 14.25 -37.80 12.39
N SER A 362 13.67 -38.62 11.52
CA SER A 362 14.34 -39.66 10.73
C SER A 362 15.06 -39.13 9.47
N ASN A 363 14.66 -37.99 8.91
CA ASN A 363 15.19 -37.52 7.62
C ASN A 363 16.48 -36.68 7.72
N VAL A 364 16.90 -36.27 8.92
CA VAL A 364 18.10 -35.44 9.11
C VAL A 364 19.39 -36.25 8.93
N GLU A 365 19.38 -37.55 9.22
CA GLU A 365 20.55 -38.43 9.02
C GLU A 365 20.77 -38.82 7.56
N GLU A 366 19.70 -38.91 6.77
CA GLU A 366 19.82 -39.25 5.34
C GLU A 366 20.36 -38.06 4.52
N LEU A 367 20.02 -36.82 4.91
CA LEU A 367 20.57 -35.60 4.30
C LEU A 367 22.04 -35.36 4.66
N LYS A 368 22.51 -35.82 5.82
CA LYS A 368 23.95 -35.79 6.20
C LYS A 368 24.81 -36.71 5.31
N LYS A 369 24.22 -37.70 4.65
CA LYS A 369 24.95 -38.61 3.74
C LYS A 369 25.38 -37.94 2.43
N TYR A 370 24.68 -36.87 2.03
CA TYR A 370 24.95 -36.14 0.78
C TYR A 370 25.94 -34.97 0.95
N SER A 371 26.43 -34.69 2.16
CA SER A 371 27.31 -33.55 2.45
C SER A 371 28.81 -33.86 2.35
N HIS A 372 29.21 -35.03 1.84
CA HIS A 372 30.61 -35.48 1.87
C HIS A 372 31.36 -35.44 0.52
N GLU A 373 30.73 -35.03 -0.58
CA GLU A 373 31.41 -34.81 -1.87
C GLU A 373 31.61 -33.32 -2.15
N SER A 374 32.78 -32.83 -1.72
CA SER A 374 33.54 -31.67 -2.19
C SER A 374 32.79 -30.50 -2.86
N LEU A 375 32.77 -29.38 -2.12
CA LEU A 375 33.03 -28.01 -2.58
C LEU A 375 33.60 -27.90 -4.00
N THR A 376 32.77 -27.46 -4.95
CA THR A 376 33.02 -26.31 -5.85
C THR A 376 31.85 -26.19 -6.85
N PHE A 377 31.59 -24.96 -7.30
CA PHE A 377 30.97 -24.59 -8.58
C PHE A 377 29.43 -24.41 -8.73
N ASN A 378 29.09 -23.13 -8.94
CA ASN A 378 28.06 -22.50 -9.78
C ASN A 378 26.56 -22.87 -9.67
N SER A 379 25.81 -21.86 -9.27
CA SER A 379 24.37 -21.76 -9.04
C SER A 379 23.47 -21.74 -10.29
N SER A 380 23.79 -22.42 -11.39
CA SER A 380 22.92 -22.39 -12.60
C SER A 380 22.61 -23.72 -13.29
N LEU A 381 23.19 -24.87 -12.89
CA LEU A 381 23.06 -26.09 -13.69
C LEU A 381 22.30 -27.29 -13.09
N TYR A 382 21.78 -27.22 -11.86
CA TYR A 382 21.04 -28.36 -11.26
C TYR A 382 19.51 -28.23 -11.24
N LEU A 383 18.95 -27.05 -11.50
CA LEU A 383 17.48 -26.88 -11.62
C LEU A 383 16.90 -27.52 -12.90
N SER A 384 17.71 -27.81 -13.92
CA SER A 384 17.25 -28.49 -15.14
C SER A 384 17.17 -30.01 -15.03
N LYS A 385 17.93 -30.64 -14.11
CA LYS A 385 17.94 -32.11 -13.97
C LYS A 385 17.00 -32.65 -12.90
N VAL A 386 16.65 -31.87 -11.86
CA VAL A 386 15.64 -32.29 -10.88
C VAL A 386 14.21 -32.16 -11.43
N SER A 387 13.97 -31.18 -12.31
CA SER A 387 12.68 -30.96 -13.02
C SER A 387 12.29 -32.12 -13.96
N LEU A 388 13.25 -32.91 -14.43
CA LEU A 388 12.99 -34.03 -15.35
C LEU A 388 12.66 -35.36 -14.67
N LYS A 389 12.94 -35.54 -13.37
CA LYS A 389 12.61 -36.79 -12.65
C LYS A 389 11.32 -36.74 -11.83
N THR A 390 10.78 -35.57 -11.52
CA THR A 390 9.49 -35.43 -10.81
C THR A 390 8.26 -35.35 -11.74
N LYS A 391 8.45 -35.27 -13.06
CA LYS A 391 7.36 -35.29 -14.05
C LYS A 391 6.54 -36.60 -14.09
N GLN A 392 6.92 -37.64 -13.36
CA GLN A 392 6.14 -38.88 -13.26
C GLN A 392 5.14 -38.93 -12.09
N PHE A 393 5.11 -37.95 -11.18
CA PHE A 393 4.18 -37.96 -10.03
C PHE A 393 3.11 -36.87 -10.06
N VAL A 394 3.09 -35.99 -11.07
CA VAL A 394 2.15 -34.85 -11.13
C VAL A 394 0.74 -35.24 -11.60
N HIS A 395 0.46 -36.51 -11.91
CA HIS A 395 -0.87 -36.88 -12.42
C HIS A 395 -1.94 -37.24 -11.38
N LYS A 396 -1.70 -37.06 -10.08
CA LYS A 396 -2.73 -37.22 -9.04
C LYS A 396 -2.51 -36.29 -7.84
N SER A 397 -3.05 -35.08 -7.91
CA SER A 397 -3.52 -34.37 -6.71
C SER A 397 -4.70 -33.48 -7.10
N MET A 398 -5.88 -34.08 -6.98
CA MET A 398 -7.15 -33.38 -6.94
C MET A 398 -7.17 -32.37 -5.79
N ILE A 399 -7.87 -31.27 -6.04
CA ILE A 399 -8.29 -30.23 -5.09
C ILE A 399 -9.00 -30.87 -3.89
N ILE A 400 -8.51 -30.60 -2.67
CA ILE A 400 -9.31 -30.69 -1.45
C ILE A 400 -9.15 -29.34 -0.74
N SER A 401 -10.21 -28.53 -0.81
CA SER A 401 -10.44 -27.44 0.12
C SER A 401 -10.91 -28.04 1.45
N ALA A 402 -10.25 -27.71 2.55
CA ALA A 402 -10.74 -28.00 3.88
C ALA A 402 -10.77 -26.72 4.72
N VAL A 403 -11.99 -26.19 4.83
CA VAL A 403 -12.44 -25.29 5.89
C VAL A 403 -12.54 -26.11 7.18
N PHE A 404 -11.76 -25.78 8.22
CA PHE A 404 -12.09 -26.08 9.63
C PHE A 404 -11.38 -25.02 10.49
N GLY A 405 -12.03 -24.24 11.35
CA GLY A 405 -13.23 -24.54 12.12
C GLY A 405 -12.80 -25.24 13.42
N THR A 406 -12.37 -24.45 14.40
CA THR A 406 -11.96 -24.91 15.73
C THR A 406 -13.12 -25.62 16.44
N SER A 407 -12.95 -26.87 16.90
CA SER A 407 -13.67 -27.37 18.08
C SER A 407 -12.95 -28.55 18.75
N LYS A 408 -13.15 -28.62 20.06
CA LYS A 408 -12.56 -29.51 21.05
C LYS A 408 -13.15 -30.93 21.03
N ALA A 409 -12.31 -31.88 21.44
CA ALA A 409 -12.59 -33.05 22.30
C ALA A 409 -13.51 -34.19 21.81
N GLY A 410 -13.05 -35.42 22.05
CA GLY A 410 -13.86 -36.53 22.59
C GLY A 410 -14.46 -37.55 21.61
N GLU A 411 -14.00 -38.79 21.78
CA GLU A 411 -14.73 -40.07 21.66
C GLU A 411 -15.16 -40.64 20.28
N ASP A 412 -14.83 -41.94 20.14
CA ASP A 412 -15.28 -43.04 19.26
C ASP A 412 -16.37 -42.79 18.21
N PHE A 413 -16.16 -43.25 16.97
CA PHE A 413 -17.20 -43.89 16.14
C PHE A 413 -16.61 -44.79 15.03
N ASP A 414 -17.17 -46.00 14.96
CA ASP A 414 -16.94 -47.07 13.97
C ASP A 414 -17.51 -46.75 12.58
N GLY A 415 -17.11 -47.57 11.59
CA GLY A 415 -17.27 -47.32 10.15
C GLY A 415 -18.68 -47.09 9.60
N ASN A 416 -18.76 -46.33 8.49
CA ASN A 416 -19.50 -46.68 7.28
C ASN A 416 -19.24 -45.68 6.13
N GLU A 417 -19.38 -46.19 4.91
CA GLU A 417 -19.10 -45.61 3.60
C GLU A 417 -19.73 -44.24 3.30
N PHE A 418 -19.01 -43.37 2.56
CA PHE A 418 -19.63 -42.36 1.70
C PHE A 418 -18.94 -42.29 0.33
N LYS A 419 -19.74 -42.49 -0.73
CA LYS A 419 -19.39 -42.42 -2.15
C LYS A 419 -19.28 -40.97 -2.62
N VAL A 420 -18.24 -40.65 -3.41
CA VAL A 420 -18.06 -39.35 -4.09
C VAL A 420 -18.63 -39.43 -5.50
N PHE A 421 -19.50 -38.48 -5.87
CA PHE A 421 -19.95 -38.24 -7.25
C PHE A 421 -18.98 -37.28 -7.96
N GLU A 422 -18.57 -37.64 -9.18
CA GLU A 422 -17.76 -36.85 -10.10
C GLU A 422 -18.66 -35.93 -10.94
N LEU A 423 -18.37 -34.63 -11.00
CA LEU A 423 -18.98 -33.69 -11.94
C LEU A 423 -17.89 -33.08 -12.83
N VAL A 424 -17.93 -33.44 -14.12
CA VAL A 424 -17.18 -32.82 -15.22
C VAL A 424 -18.19 -31.99 -16.01
N GLY A 425 -17.94 -30.68 -16.21
CA GLY A 425 -18.80 -29.84 -17.04
C GLY A 425 -18.28 -28.42 -17.26
N ASP A 426 -18.18 -28.06 -18.54
CA ASP A 426 -17.77 -26.77 -19.11
C ASP A 426 -18.46 -25.54 -18.49
N CYS A 427 -17.70 -24.48 -18.22
CA CYS A 427 -18.24 -23.16 -17.89
C CYS A 427 -18.13 -22.21 -19.09
N SER A 428 -19.24 -22.09 -19.83
CA SER A 428 -19.55 -20.90 -20.61
C SER A 428 -20.95 -20.39 -20.21
N LYS A 429 -21.02 -19.08 -19.94
CA LYS A 429 -22.22 -18.22 -19.74
C LYS A 429 -23.07 -18.36 -18.45
N SER A 430 -23.02 -17.25 -17.69
CA SER A 430 -24.15 -16.40 -17.25
C SER A 430 -24.79 -16.58 -15.86
N PHE A 431 -25.18 -15.40 -15.33
CA PHE A 431 -25.97 -15.03 -14.12
C PHE A 431 -25.22 -14.96 -12.79
N LEU A 432 -24.92 -13.75 -12.26
CA LEU A 432 -25.79 -12.74 -11.59
C LEU A 432 -26.21 -13.16 -10.18
N GLY A 433 -25.75 -12.40 -9.16
CA GLY A 433 -26.39 -12.34 -7.84
C GLY A 433 -25.45 -12.14 -6.66
N ALA A 434 -25.37 -10.90 -6.20
CA ALA A 434 -25.22 -10.47 -4.80
C ALA A 434 -23.90 -10.71 -4.02
N ASP A 435 -23.29 -9.55 -3.72
CA ASP A 435 -22.86 -9.10 -2.39
C ASP A 435 -21.48 -9.47 -1.82
N SER A 436 -20.62 -8.45 -1.88
CA SER A 436 -19.66 -8.01 -0.87
C SER A 436 -18.53 -8.96 -0.47
N ILE A 437 -17.43 -8.91 -1.22
CA ILE A 437 -16.08 -9.02 -0.64
C ILE A 437 -15.20 -7.97 -1.31
N SER A 438 -14.84 -6.95 -0.53
CA SER A 438 -13.87 -5.91 -0.84
C SER A 438 -12.49 -6.54 -1.10
N VAL A 439 -12.10 -6.60 -2.38
CA VAL A 439 -10.74 -6.95 -2.80
C VAL A 439 -9.87 -5.70 -2.71
N LEU A 440 -8.91 -5.73 -1.80
CA LEU A 440 -7.79 -4.79 -1.75
C LEU A 440 -7.02 -4.86 -3.08
N GLN A 441 -7.11 -3.79 -3.88
CA GLN A 441 -6.27 -3.59 -5.04
C GLN A 441 -4.82 -3.36 -4.61
N TYR A 442 -3.95 -4.31 -4.96
CA TYR A 442 -2.52 -4.06 -5.08
C TYR A 442 -2.29 -3.42 -6.45
N GLU A 443 -2.05 -2.11 -6.47
CA GLU A 443 -1.56 -1.40 -7.63
C GLU A 443 -0.19 -1.95 -8.06
N ARG A 444 -0.10 -2.37 -9.32
CA ARG A 444 1.18 -2.64 -9.98
C ARG A 444 1.69 -1.34 -10.59
N TYR A 445 2.77 -0.83 -10.05
CA TYR A 445 3.74 -0.06 -10.83
C TYR A 445 4.50 -1.03 -11.76
N CYS A 446 4.31 -0.85 -13.06
CA CYS A 446 5.29 -1.06 -14.14
C CYS A 446 4.70 -0.49 -15.44
#